data_AF-A0A9D0YPK2-F1
#
_entry.id   AF-A0A9D0YPK2-F1
#
_cell.length_a   1.000
_cell.length_b   1.000
_cell.length_c   1.000
_cell.angle_alpha   90.00
_cell.angle_beta   90.00
_cell.angle_gamma   90.00
#
_symmetry.space_group_name_H-M   'P 1'
#
loop_
_entity.id
_entity.type
_entity.pdbx_description
1 polymer ?
#
loop_
_entity_poly.entity_id
_entity_poly.type
_entity_poly.pdbx_seq_one_letter_code
_entity_poly.pdbx_strand_id
1 'polypeptide(L)'
;MKEKKRERKKKPCDFENLLYDLKNELLERYKNANTPFPKYEIEELAKLFACEYVDVVKVLLYLENSGMVAIEGKNDLPMREWKVEVQPLILDLIFDKYNF
;
A
#
# COMPACT_ATOMS: atom_id res chain seq x y z
N MET A 1 -14.50 16.88 38.88
CA MET A 1 -15.11 16.50 37.57
C MET A 1 -13.99 16.18 36.61
N LYS A 2 -13.83 14.92 36.19
CA LYS A 2 -12.83 14.53 35.17
C LYS A 2 -13.46 14.70 33.80
N GLU A 3 -12.96 15.64 33.01
CA GLU A 3 -13.34 15.78 31.60
C GLU A 3 -12.93 14.51 30.85
N LYS A 4 -13.93 13.74 30.41
CA LYS A 4 -13.72 12.65 29.45
C LYS A 4 -13.31 13.31 28.12
N LYS A 5 -12.01 13.32 27.82
CA LYS A 5 -11.51 13.57 26.46
C LYS A 5 -12.30 12.67 25.51
N ARG A 6 -13.18 13.26 24.71
CA ARG A 6 -13.86 12.55 23.62
C ARG A 6 -12.76 12.16 22.64
N GLU A 7 -12.39 10.89 22.64
CA GLU A 7 -11.62 10.30 21.55
C GLU A 7 -12.40 10.57 20.27
N ARG A 8 -11.89 11.48 19.42
CA ARG A 8 -12.39 11.62 18.06
C ARG A 8 -12.11 10.29 17.39
N LYS A 9 -13.13 9.43 17.24
CA LYS A 9 -13.04 8.25 16.39
C LYS A 9 -12.50 8.72 15.05
N LYS A 10 -11.26 8.33 14.73
CA LYS A 10 -10.65 8.59 13.43
C LYS A 10 -11.63 8.00 12.41
N LYS A 11 -12.05 8.80 11.42
CA LYS A 11 -12.94 8.27 10.38
C LYS A 11 -12.25 7.06 9.76
N PRO A 12 -12.99 5.97 9.46
CA PRO A 12 -12.43 4.85 8.73
C PRO A 12 -11.74 5.36 7.46
N CYS A 13 -10.54 4.86 7.18
CA CYS A 13 -9.87 5.15 5.92
C CYS A 13 -10.76 4.63 4.77
N ASP A 14 -10.94 5.45 3.74
CA ASP A 14 -11.69 5.04 2.56
C ASP A 14 -10.83 4.12 1.69
N PHE A 15 -11.31 2.88 1.50
CA PHE A 15 -10.55 1.84 0.82
C PHE A 15 -10.29 2.18 -0.64
N GLU A 16 -11.28 2.72 -1.35
CA GLU A 16 -11.17 3.01 -2.79
C GLU A 16 -10.12 4.10 -3.06
N ASN A 17 -10.17 5.17 -2.26
CA ASN A 17 -9.19 6.24 -2.34
C ASN A 17 -7.79 5.75 -1.95
N LEU A 18 -7.65 4.97 -0.87
CA LEU A 18 -6.36 4.40 -0.49
C LEU A 18 -5.81 3.45 -1.56
N LEU A 19 -6.67 2.62 -2.16
CA LEU A 19 -6.28 1.74 -3.27
C LEU A 19 -5.78 2.54 -4.47
N TYR A 20 -6.49 3.60 -4.84
CA TYR A 20 -6.10 4.50 -5.94
C TYR A 20 -4.75 5.18 -5.66
N ASP A 21 -4.59 5.78 -4.48
CA ASP A 21 -3.37 6.48 -4.09
C ASP A 21 -2.18 5.52 -4.04
N LEU A 22 -2.38 4.34 -3.46
CA LEU A 22 -1.32 3.35 -3.32
C LEU A 22 -0.91 2.76 -4.67
N LYS A 23 -1.85 2.51 -5.58
CA LYS A 23 -1.55 2.13 -6.97
C LYS A 23 -0.69 3.17 -7.69
N ASN A 24 -1.03 4.45 -7.57
CA ASN A 24 -0.26 5.53 -8.20
C ASN A 24 1.15 5.65 -7.59
N GLU A 25 1.26 5.61 -6.26
CA GLU A 25 2.56 5.67 -5.57
C GLU A 25 3.47 4.51 -5.99
N LEU A 26 2.94 3.28 -6.03
CA LEU A 26 3.71 2.11 -6.47
C LEU A 26 4.12 2.19 -7.93
N LEU A 27 3.23 2.68 -8.81
CA LEU A 27 3.54 2.88 -10.22
C LEU A 27 4.66 3.92 -10.41
N GLU A 28 4.60 5.06 -9.74
CA GLU A 28 5.63 6.09 -9.82
C GLU A 28 6.97 5.58 -9.26
N ARG A 29 6.94 4.86 -8.14
CA ARG A 29 8.13 4.19 -7.60
C ARG A 29 8.75 3.20 -8.59
N TYR A 30 7.92 2.38 -9.22
CA TYR A 30 8.37 1.41 -10.22
C TYR A 30 9.03 2.09 -11.43
N LYS A 31 8.41 3.15 -11.98
CA LYS A 31 8.97 3.91 -13.12
C LYS A 31 10.34 4.54 -12.80
N ASN A 32 10.53 4.96 -11.55
CA ASN A 32 11.76 5.62 -11.10
C ASN A 32 12.78 4.65 -10.48
N ALA A 33 12.47 3.36 -10.41
CA ALA A 33 13.37 2.37 -9.84
C ALA A 33 14.52 2.02 -10.79
N ASN A 34 15.70 1.82 -10.21
CA ASN A 34 16.88 1.33 -10.95
C ASN A 34 16.93 -0.21 -11.02
N THR A 35 15.95 -0.89 -10.42
CA THR A 35 15.87 -2.35 -10.37
C THR A 35 14.55 -2.82 -10.97
N PRO A 36 14.51 -4.00 -11.62
CA PRO A 36 13.29 -4.53 -12.23
C PRO A 36 12.20 -4.89 -11.22
N PHE A 37 12.57 -5.20 -9.98
CA PHE A 37 11.66 -5.56 -8.89
C PHE A 37 12.02 -4.73 -7.66
N PRO A 38 11.59 -3.46 -7.58
CA PRO A 38 11.91 -2.62 -6.43
C PRO A 38 11.18 -3.10 -5.19
N LYS A 39 11.87 -3.07 -4.05
CA LYS A 39 11.37 -3.52 -2.75
C LYS A 39 11.32 -2.38 -1.75
N TYR A 40 10.26 -2.34 -0.96
CA TYR A 40 10.06 -1.32 0.06
C TYR A 40 9.62 -1.97 1.37
N GLU A 41 10.11 -1.46 2.49
CA GLU A 41 9.59 -1.84 3.80
C GLU A 41 8.13 -1.39 3.91
N ILE A 42 7.24 -2.28 4.35
CA ILE A 42 5.80 -1.97 4.42
C ILE A 42 5.52 -0.83 5.40
N GLU A 43 6.34 -0.69 6.45
CA GLU A 43 6.21 0.38 7.44
C GLU A 43 6.53 1.75 6.82
N GLU A 44 7.54 1.83 5.96
CA GLU A 44 7.90 3.07 5.26
C GLU A 44 6.81 3.46 4.26
N LEU A 45 6.29 2.49 3.50
CA LEU A 45 5.22 2.71 2.55
C LEU A 45 3.95 3.19 3.26
N ALA A 46 3.59 2.57 4.39
CA ALA A 46 2.39 2.94 5.14
C ALA A 46 2.43 4.34 5.76
N LYS A 47 3.62 4.88 6.07
CA LYS A 47 3.78 6.25 6.61
C LYS A 47 3.40 7.35 5.60
N LEU A 48 3.31 7.03 4.31
CA LEU A 48 2.97 7.99 3.26
C LEU A 48 1.47 8.31 3.22
N PHE A 49 0.63 7.44 3.77
CA PHE A 49 -0.81 7.54 3.65
C PHE A 49 -1.44 8.03 4.96
N ALA A 50 -2.50 8.84 4.85
CA ALA A 50 -3.25 9.35 6.00
C ALA A 50 -4.19 8.30 6.65
N CYS A 51 -3.83 7.02 6.57
CA CYS A 51 -4.63 5.87 7.01
C CYS A 51 -3.93 5.09 8.13
N GLU A 52 -4.63 4.16 8.77
CA GLU A 52 -3.98 3.29 9.75
C GLU A 52 -3.09 2.27 9.02
N TYR A 53 -2.00 1.87 9.67
CA TYR A 53 -1.05 0.89 9.13
C TYR A 53 -1.76 -0.39 8.64
N VAL A 54 -2.73 -0.88 9.40
CA VAL A 54 -3.51 -2.08 9.05
C VAL A 54 -4.33 -1.89 7.78
N ASP A 55 -4.84 -0.69 7.51
CA ASP A 55 -5.62 -0.42 6.29
C ASP A 55 -4.72 -0.44 5.05
N VAL A 56 -3.50 0.12 5.15
CA VAL A 56 -2.50 0.04 4.09
C VAL A 56 -2.12 -1.42 3.81
N VAL A 57 -1.86 -2.20 4.86
CA VAL A 57 -1.52 -3.63 4.71
C VAL A 57 -2.65 -4.40 4.02
N LYS A 58 -3.92 -4.14 4.37
CA LYS A 58 -5.06 -4.78 3.69
C LYS A 58 -5.10 -4.47 2.20
N VAL A 59 -4.85 -3.22 1.81
CA VAL A 59 -4.79 -2.82 0.40
C VAL A 59 -3.62 -3.49 -0.31
N LEU A 60 -2.46 -3.60 0.34
CA LEU A 60 -1.30 -4.31 -0.23
C LEU A 60 -1.58 -5.80 -0.44
N LEU A 61 -2.23 -6.46 0.52
CA LEU A 61 -2.68 -7.85 0.37
C LEU A 61 -3.69 -8.01 -0.77
N TYR A 62 -4.57 -7.02 -0.96
CA TYR A 62 -5.48 -6.99 -2.09
C TYR A 62 -4.72 -6.87 -3.43
N LEU A 63 -3.72 -6.00 -3.51
CA LEU A 63 -2.89 -5.85 -4.72
C LEU A 63 -2.03 -7.08 -5.01
N GLU A 64 -1.58 -7.77 -3.98
CA GLU A 64 -0.85 -9.02 -4.12
C GLU A 64 -1.73 -10.12 -4.73
N ASN A 65 -2.99 -10.22 -4.33
CA ASN A 65 -3.95 -11.13 -4.97
C ASN A 65 -4.15 -10.82 -6.45
N SER A 66 -4.00 -9.56 -6.86
CA SER A 66 -4.02 -9.17 -8.29
C SER A 66 -2.69 -9.36 -9.02
N GLY A 67 -1.62 -9.75 -8.32
CA GLY A 67 -0.28 -9.93 -8.89
C GLY A 67 0.51 -8.63 -9.13
N MET A 68 0.04 -7.49 -8.62
CA MET A 68 0.71 -6.19 -8.78
C MET A 68 1.86 -5.97 -7.79
N VAL A 69 1.82 -6.69 -6.67
CA VAL A 69 2.90 -6.73 -5.68
C VAL A 69 3.12 -8.17 -5.21
N ALA A 70 4.28 -8.45 -4.64
CA ALA A 70 4.53 -9.64 -3.83
C ALA A 70 4.94 -9.20 -2.42
N ILE A 71 4.51 -9.92 -1.39
CA ILE A 71 4.87 -9.60 0.00
C ILE A 71 5.82 -10.66 0.54
N GLU A 72 7.03 -10.24 0.88
CA GLU A 72 8.06 -11.10 1.48
C GLU A 72 8.00 -11.07 3.01
N GLY A 73 8.31 -12.20 3.65
CA GLY A 73 8.39 -12.31 5.12
C GLY A 73 7.09 -12.69 5.83
N LYS A 74 5.99 -12.90 5.08
CA LYS A 74 4.66 -13.19 5.65
C LYS A 74 4.57 -14.31 6.69
N ASN A 75 5.34 -15.37 6.48
CA ASN A 75 5.26 -16.58 7.31
C ASN A 75 6.25 -16.56 8.48
N ASP A 76 7.30 -15.74 8.38
CA ASP A 76 8.48 -15.86 9.23
C ASP A 76 8.77 -14.59 10.05
N LEU A 77 8.23 -13.45 9.64
CA LEU A 77 8.53 -12.14 10.22
C LEU A 77 7.27 -11.42 10.73
N PRO A 78 7.40 -10.56 11.75
CA PRO A 78 6.34 -9.65 12.15
C PRO A 78 5.89 -8.78 10.97
N MET A 79 4.60 -8.45 10.92
CA MET A 79 3.99 -7.68 9.83
C MET A 79 4.75 -6.39 9.48
N ARG A 80 5.35 -5.72 10.47
CA ARG A 80 6.13 -4.47 10.29
C ARG A 80 7.41 -4.64 9.49
N GLU A 81 7.96 -5.85 9.46
CA GLU A 81 9.20 -6.22 8.77
C GLU A 81 8.94 -6.84 7.40
N TRP A 82 7.67 -6.87 6.95
CA TRP A 82 7.36 -7.36 5.62
C TRP A 82 7.85 -6.38 4.55
N LYS A 83 8.30 -6.94 3.43
CA LYS A 83 8.71 -6.17 2.27
C LYS A 83 7.70 -6.29 1.16
N VAL A 84 7.38 -5.17 0.54
CA VAL A 84 6.54 -5.08 -0.66
C VAL A 84 7.46 -5.02 -1.87
N GLU A 85 7.50 -6.09 -2.66
CA GLU A 85 8.14 -6.12 -3.96
C GLU A 85 7.11 -5.72 -5.03
N VAL A 86 7.37 -4.64 -5.77
CA VAL A 86 6.47 -4.20 -6.83
C VAL A 86 6.68 -5.04 -8.08
N GLN A 87 5.61 -5.64 -8.59
CA GLN A 87 5.66 -6.51 -9.76
C GLN A 87 5.45 -5.71 -11.05
N PRO A 88 5.99 -6.17 -12.20
CA PRO A 88 5.83 -5.50 -13.50
C PRO A 88 4.37 -5.30 -13.93
N LEU A 89 3.45 -6.13 -13.43
CA LEU A 89 2.01 -6.01 -13.70
C LEU A 89 1.42 -4.66 -13.25
N ILE A 90 2.11 -3.92 -12.36
CA ILE A 90 1.72 -2.56 -12.01
C ILE A 90 1.68 -1.61 -13.23
N LEU A 91 2.41 -1.92 -14.31
CA LEU A 91 2.41 -1.14 -15.54
C LEU A 91 1.08 -1.21 -16.30
N ASP A 92 0.24 -2.21 -16.04
CA ASP A 92 -1.09 -2.33 -16.66
C ASP A 92 -1.99 -1.14 -16.30
N LEU A 93 -1.73 -0.50 -15.15
CA LEU A 93 -2.39 0.73 -14.72
C LEU A 93 -2.18 1.92 -15.68
N ILE A 94 -1.11 1.89 -16.48
CA ILE A 94 -0.89 2.90 -17.53
C ILE A 94 -1.96 2.73 -18.61
N PHE A 95 -2.25 1.49 -19.00
CA PHE A 95 -3.16 1.17 -20.09
C PHE A 95 -4.63 1.28 -19.68
N ASP A 96 -4.96 1.02 -18.40
CA ASP A 96 -6.30 1.25 -17.85
C ASP A 96 -6.76 2.71 -17.99
N LYS A 97 -5.84 3.68 -17.97
CA LYS A 97 -6.17 5.10 -18.18
C LYS A 97 -6.58 5.44 -19.62
N TYR A 98 -6.33 4.56 -20.58
CA TYR A 98 -6.60 4.78 -22.00
C TYR A 98 -7.77 3.94 -22.55
N ASN A 99 -8.37 3.08 -21.73
CA ASN A 99 -9.58 2.33 -22.07
C ASN A 99 -10.82 3.20 -21.78
N PHE A 100 -11.08 4.19 -22.63
CA PHE A 100 -12.33 4.95 -22.71
C PHE A 100 -13.02 4.71 -24.05
#